data_AF-A0A090TYW4-F1
#
_entry.id   AF-A0A090TYW4-F1
#
_cell.length_a   1.000
_cell.length_b   1.000
_cell.length_c   1.000
_cell.angle_alpha   90.00
_cell.angle_beta   90.00
_cell.angle_gamma   90.00
#
_symmetry.space_group_name_H-M   'P 1'
#
loop_
_entity.id
_entity.type
_entity.pdbx_description
1 polymer ?
#
loop_
_entity_poly.entity_id
_entity_poly.type
_entity_poly.pdbx_seq_one_letter_code
_entity_poly.pdbx_strand_id
1 'polypeptide(L)' 'MLLALIDVVESTDMLLPHSNLFPIHNYPQLRSLKVEIDGQIYTKRLLGYLHNKNRHSAKAKWIESIIKEKLPQQANKHD' A
#
# COMPACT_ATOMS: atom_id res chain seq x y z
N MET A 1 -12.92 -4.80 9.81
CA MET A 1 -12.54 -3.43 10.22
C MET A 1 -12.31 -2.52 9.02
N LEU A 2 -11.53 -2.93 8.01
CA LEU A 2 -11.34 -2.13 6.79
C LEU A 2 -12.64 -1.83 6.02
N LEU A 3 -13.54 -2.81 5.86
CA LEU A 3 -14.82 -2.62 5.17
C LEU A 3 -15.68 -1.51 5.80
N ALA A 4 -15.79 -1.51 7.14
CA ALA A 4 -16.54 -0.46 7.84
C ALA A 4 -15.93 0.94 7.67
N LEU A 5 -14.60 1.05 7.53
CA LEU A 5 -13.96 2.33 7.24
C LEU A 5 -14.26 2.79 5.81
N ILE A 6 -14.31 1.85 4.86
CA ILE A 6 -14.69 2.13 3.48
C ILE A 6 -16.13 2.63 3.43
N ASP A 7 -17.07 1.96 4.10
CA ASP A 7 -18.49 2.36 4.16
C ASP A 7 -18.66 3.78 4.72
N VAL A 8 -17.91 4.13 5.76
CA VAL A 8 -17.92 5.48 6.34
C VAL A 8 -17.38 6.50 5.35
N VAL A 9 -16.26 6.20 4.69
CA VAL A 9 -15.61 7.12 3.74
C VAL A 9 -16.45 7.28 2.46
N GLU A 10 -17.19 6.26 2.03
CA GLU A 10 -18.12 6.34 0.90
C GLU A 10 -19.36 7.19 1.22
N SER A 11 -19.78 7.22 2.48
CA SER A 11 -21.01 7.89 2.93
C SER A 11 -20.79 9.27 3.55
N THR A 12 -19.55 9.73 3.67
CA THR A 12 -19.19 10.98 4.35
C THR A 12 -18.05 11.71 3.64
N ASP A 13 -17.77 12.96 4.03
CA ASP A 13 -16.64 13.74 3.52
C ASP A 13 -15.28 13.40 4.21
N MET A 14 -15.15 12.18 4.74
CA MET A 14 -13.92 11.75 5.42
C MET A 14 -12.85 11.28 4.43
N LEU A 15 -11.58 11.35 4.86
CA LEU A 15 -10.43 10.88 4.08
C LEU A 15 -9.82 9.63 4.72
N LEU A 16 -9.46 8.67 3.87
CA LEU A 16 -8.76 7.45 4.28
C LEU A 16 -7.34 7.42 3.68
N PRO A 17 -6.29 7.48 4.52
CA PRO A 17 -4.94 7.17 4.07
C PRO A 17 -4.87 5.70 3.65
N HIS A 18 -4.56 5.44 2.38
CA HIS A 18 -4.45 4.10 1.85
C HIS A 18 -3.14 3.93 1.06
N SER A 19 -2.71 2.68 0.88
CA SER A 19 -1.61 2.36 -0.03
C SER A 19 -2.11 2.28 -1.46
N ASN A 20 -1.19 2.31 -2.42
CA ASN A 20 -1.45 2.01 -3.83
C ASN A 20 -1.83 0.54 -4.11
N LEU A 21 -1.95 -0.29 -3.07
CA LEU A 21 -2.50 -1.65 -3.16
C LEU A 21 -4.01 -1.67 -2.88
N PHE A 22 -4.62 -0.53 -2.54
CA PHE A 22 -6.06 -0.45 -2.33
C PHE A 22 -6.79 -0.68 -3.66
N PRO A 23 -7.74 -1.63 -3.73
CA PRO A 23 -8.40 -2.00 -4.98
C PRO A 23 -9.51 -1.00 -5.32
N ILE A 24 -9.15 0.24 -5.66
CA ILE A 24 -10.08 1.36 -5.87
C ILE A 24 -11.13 1.07 -6.95
N HIS A 25 -10.82 0.23 -7.94
CA HIS A 25 -11.77 -0.16 -8.98
C HIS A 25 -12.98 -0.96 -8.46
N ASN A 26 -12.86 -1.57 -7.27
CA ASN A 26 -13.99 -2.25 -6.63
C ASN A 26 -14.96 -1.26 -5.95
N TYR A 27 -14.56 0.01 -5.81
CA TYR A 27 -15.28 1.07 -5.09
C TYR A 27 -15.40 2.30 -6.00
N PRO A 28 -16.23 2.26 -7.06
CA PRO A 28 -16.26 3.28 -8.11
C PRO A 28 -16.70 4.67 -7.63
N GLN A 29 -17.31 4.76 -6.45
CA GLN A 29 -17.73 6.03 -5.84
C GLN A 29 -16.59 6.73 -5.09
N LEU A 30 -15.49 6.03 -4.82
CA LEU A 30 -14.32 6.59 -4.18
C LEU A 30 -13.36 7.18 -5.20
N ARG A 31 -12.68 8.25 -4.80
CA ARG A 31 -11.61 8.88 -5.58
C ARG A 31 -10.31 8.87 -4.78
N SER A 32 -9.22 8.46 -5.43
CA SER A 32 -7.87 8.58 -4.88
C SER A 32 -7.37 10.02 -4.97
N LEU A 33 -6.75 10.51 -3.89
CA LEU A 33 -6.17 11.84 -3.82
C LEU A 33 -4.64 11.74 -3.73
N LYS A 34 -3.94 12.40 -4.66
CA LYS A 34 -2.49 12.59 -4.58
C LYS A 34 -2.21 13.87 -3.78
N VAL A 35 -1.51 13.73 -2.66
CA VAL A 35 -1.13 14.85 -1.80
C VAL A 35 0.24 15.34 -2.22
N GLU A 36 0.39 16.65 -2.44
CA GLU A 36 1.67 17.29 -2.71
C GLU A 36 2.11 18.13 -1.51
N ILE A 37 3.36 17.99 -1.09
CA ILE A 37 3.99 18.78 -0.02
C ILE A 37 5.31 19.30 -0.59
N ASP A 38 5.53 20.62 -0.54
CA ASP A 38 6.73 21.28 -1.07
C ASP A 38 7.05 20.90 -2.53
N GLY A 39 6.01 20.74 -3.36
CA GLY A 39 6.14 20.38 -4.78
C GLY A 39 6.48 18.91 -5.05
N GLN A 40 6.41 18.04 -4.04
CA GLN A 40 6.62 16.60 -4.19
C GLN A 40 5.39 15.79 -3.78
N ILE A 41 5.09 14.74 -4.54
CA ILE A 41 4.03 13.79 -4.17
C ILE A 41 4.43 13.11 -2.85
N TYR A 42 3.59 13.29 -1.84
CA TYR A 42 3.75 12.70 -0.53
C TYR A 42 3.52 11.19 -0.60
N THR A 43 4.56 10.43 -0.28
CA THR A 43 4.50 8.97 -0.18
C THR A 43 5.17 8.50 1.11
N LYS A 44 4.78 7.31 1.58
CA LYS A 44 5.43 6.65 2.72
C LYS A 44 6.30 5.51 2.22
N ARG A 45 7.53 5.43 2.76
CA ARG A 45 8.43 4.30 2.50
C ARG A 45 7.90 3.05 3.18
N LEU A 46 7.86 1.96 2.44
CA LEU A 46 7.61 0.62 2.97
C LEU A 46 8.95 -0.06 3.28
N LEU A 47 9.10 -0.53 4.52
CA LEU A 47 10.32 -1.19 5.00
C LEU A 47 10.00 -2.64 5.41
N GLY A 48 10.85 -3.57 4.99
CA GLY A 48 10.82 -4.96 5.44
C GLY A 48 11.80 -5.17 6.59
N TYR A 49 11.36 -5.83 7.66
CA TYR A 49 12.21 -6.15 8.81
C TYR A 49 12.42 -7.66 8.91
N LEU A 50 13.66 -8.05 9.18
CA LEU A 50 14.04 -9.43 9.40
C LEU A 50 14.83 -9.54 10.71
N HIS A 51 14.46 -10.50 11.56
CA HIS A 51 15.20 -10.75 12.79
C HIS A 51 16.65 -11.13 12.47
N ASN A 52 17.63 -10.59 13.22
CA ASN A 52 19.07 -10.76 12.95
C ASN A 52 19.49 -12.25 12.81
N LYS A 53 18.92 -13.14 13.64
CA LYS A 53 19.11 -14.60 13.55
C LYS A 53 18.84 -15.21 12.16
N ASN A 54 18.00 -14.56 11.35
CA ASN A 54 17.58 -15.03 10.04
C ASN A 54 18.30 -14.34 8.87
N ARG A 55 19.25 -13.43 9.11
CA ARG A 55 19.90 -12.62 8.06
C ARG A 55 20.59 -13.45 6.96
N HIS A 56 21.02 -14.67 7.30
CA HIS A 56 21.65 -15.61 6.37
C HIS A 56 20.72 -16.75 5.93
N SER A 57 19.46 -16.76 6.36
CA SER A 57 18.50 -17.77 5.96
C SER A 57 18.18 -17.65 4.47
N ALA A 58 18.52 -18.68 3.69
CA ALA A 58 18.17 -18.76 2.27
C ALA A 58 16.65 -18.63 2.05
N LYS A 59 15.85 -19.23 2.95
CA LYS A 59 14.40 -19.11 2.95
C LYS A 59 13.94 -17.67 3.15
N ALA A 60 14.52 -16.95 4.11
CA ALA A 60 14.14 -15.55 4.36
C ALA A 60 14.48 -14.66 3.15
N LYS A 61 15.67 -14.85 2.56
CA LYS A 61 16.08 -14.12 1.34
C LYS A 61 15.18 -14.42 0.15
N TRP A 62 14.75 -15.67 -0.02
CA TRP A 62 13.82 -16.05 -1.07
C TRP A 62 12.42 -15.44 -0.90
N ILE A 63 11.91 -15.37 0.34
CA ILE A 63 10.64 -14.68 0.61
C ILE A 63 10.79 -13.18 0.33
N GLU A 64 11.89 -12.57 0.80
CA GLU A 64 12.19 -11.16 0.54
C GLU A 64 12.24 -10.86 -0.96
N SER A 65 12.87 -11.72 -1.77
CA SER A 65 12.93 -11.53 -3.21
C SER A 65 11.55 -11.58 -3.86
N ILE A 66 10.69 -12.52 -3.45
CA ILE A 66 9.32 -12.59 -3.96
C ILE A 66 8.55 -11.32 -3.63
N ILE A 67 8.63 -10.84 -2.38
CA ILE A 67 7.93 -9.62 -1.97
C ILE A 67 8.44 -8.41 -2.76
N LYS A 68 9.77 -8.26 -2.88
CA LYS A 68 10.39 -7.17 -3.65
C LYS A 68 10.02 -7.20 -5.13
N GLU A 69 9.82 -8.37 -5.71
CA GLU A 69 9.42 -8.52 -7.10
C GLU A 69 7.92 -8.26 -7.30
N LYS A 70 7.06 -8.88 -6.49
CA LYS A 70 5.61 -8.88 -6.71
C LYS A 70 4.92 -7.62 -6.22
N LEU A 71 5.42 -6.99 -5.15
CA LEU A 71 4.74 -5.85 -4.55
C LEU A 71 4.68 -4.63 -5.50
N PRO A 72 5.78 -4.23 -6.18
CA PRO A 72 5.73 -3.15 -7.17
C PRO A 72 4.83 -3.48 -8.36
N GLN A 73 4.79 -4.74 -8.80
CA GLN A 73 3.92 -5.18 -9.88
C GLN A 73 2.43 -5.03 -9.55
N GLN A 74 2.05 -5.17 -8.28
CA GLN A 74 0.65 -5.00 -7.85
C GLN A 74 0.33 -3.53 -7.58
N ALA A 75 1.27 -2.78 -7.01
CA ALA A 75 1.14 -1.35 -6.79
C ALA A 75 0.89 -0.57 -8.10
N ASN A 76 1.58 -0.92 -9.18
CA ASN A 76 1.50 -0.21 -10.46
C ASN A 76 0.34 -0.68 -11.35
N LYS A 77 -0.45 -1.69 -10.94
CA LYS A 77 -1.62 -2.16 -11.73
C LYS A 77 -2.84 -1.26 -11.60
N HIS A 78 -2.83 -0.37 -10.60
CA HIS A 78 -3.99 0.40 -10.19
C HIS A 78 -3.75 1.92 -10.29
N ASP A 79 -2.65 2.32 -10.94
CA ASP A 79 -2.36 3.71 -11.34
C ASP A 79 -2.85 3.98 -12.77
#